data_AF-A0A1Z8ZYV7-F1
#
_entry.id   AF-A0A1Z8ZYV7-F1
#
_cell.length_a   1.000
_cell.length_b   1.000
_cell.length_c   1.000
_cell.angle_alpha   90.00
_cell.angle_beta   90.00
_cell.angle_gamma   90.00
#
_symmetry.space_group_name_H-M   'P 1'
#
loop_
_entity.id
_entity.type
_entity.pdbx_description
1 polymer ?
#
loop_
_entity_poly.entity_id
_entity_poly.type
_entity_poly.pdbx_seq_one_letter_code
_entity_poly.pdbx_strand_id
1 'polypeptide(L)'
;MNKTSTIATLAAPFASALTIISAQAAISVVNADFSGVPDTGSPASPLESNPYTFSFDAGATADKLIVALSSELSGPGPTVITYNNVALTPVTGTINGKAQGIFYLDAPFTGGAADLVIDMTGFNVVNGIGFGVTSISGSASGVDVGNVSAGLSTSLTPSVADSFVMSNYGSNAGNVPTVPSGHTQLYTSGNIGSADGAAAYLNGVAAAPLTITYDQAGPSGNVTAAAAFSPSAIPEPSSAALLGLGVLALIRRRRQ
;
A
#
# COMPACT_ATOMS: atom_id res chain seq x y z
N MET A 1 44.68 -17.83 -66.49
CA MET A 1 45.30 -16.84 -65.58
C MET A 1 44.25 -16.31 -64.63
N ASN A 2 44.60 -16.35 -63.34
CA ASN A 2 43.73 -16.33 -62.18
C ASN A 2 42.93 -15.04 -61.97
N LYS A 3 41.66 -15.19 -61.58
CA LYS A 3 41.01 -14.28 -60.64
C LYS A 3 40.16 -15.09 -59.67
N THR A 4 40.71 -15.32 -58.49
CA THR A 4 39.93 -15.72 -57.31
C THR A 4 40.31 -14.76 -56.20
N SER A 5 39.44 -13.78 -55.97
CA SER A 5 39.52 -12.87 -54.84
C SER A 5 38.72 -13.51 -53.71
N THR A 6 39.41 -13.98 -52.68
CA THR A 6 38.80 -14.52 -51.46
C THR A 6 38.53 -13.36 -50.52
N ILE A 7 37.27 -12.94 -50.38
CA ILE A 7 36.83 -12.14 -49.23
C ILE A 7 35.92 -13.06 -48.43
N ALA A 8 36.47 -13.68 -47.39
CA ALA A 8 35.69 -14.37 -46.38
C ALA A 8 35.12 -13.32 -45.42
N THR A 9 33.85 -12.97 -45.60
CA THR A 9 33.13 -12.13 -44.65
C THR A 9 32.70 -13.02 -43.47
N LEU A 10 33.44 -12.98 -42.36
CA LEU A 10 32.93 -13.46 -41.08
C LEU A 10 31.83 -12.51 -40.60
N ALA A 11 30.58 -12.88 -40.85
CA ALA A 11 29.45 -12.29 -40.14
C ALA A 11 29.36 -12.96 -38.76
N ALA A 12 29.94 -12.33 -37.74
CA ALA A 12 29.69 -12.71 -36.36
C ALA A 12 28.25 -12.27 -35.99
N PRO A 13 27.40 -13.16 -35.46
CA PRO A 13 26.13 -12.72 -34.89
C PRO A 13 26.42 -12.06 -33.54
N PHE A 14 26.28 -10.73 -33.50
CA PHE A 14 26.10 -9.99 -32.25
C PHE A 14 24.73 -10.38 -31.68
N ALA A 15 24.70 -11.35 -30.78
CA ALA A 15 23.55 -11.60 -29.92
C ALA A 15 23.61 -10.58 -28.78
N SER A 16 23.05 -9.40 -29.00
CA SER A 16 22.77 -8.45 -27.92
C SER A 16 21.71 -9.09 -27.02
N ALA A 17 22.10 -9.50 -25.81
CA ALA A 17 21.13 -9.88 -24.78
C ALA A 17 20.30 -8.63 -24.44
N LEU A 18 19.07 -8.58 -24.97
CA LEU A 18 18.11 -7.55 -24.60
C LEU A 18 17.59 -7.92 -23.21
N THR A 19 18.11 -7.28 -22.17
CA THR A 19 17.48 -7.35 -20.84
C THR A 19 16.17 -6.59 -20.95
N ILE A 20 15.08 -7.33 -21.14
CA ILE A 20 13.73 -6.76 -21.19
C ILE A 20 13.38 -6.38 -19.74
N ILE A 21 13.45 -5.09 -19.43
CA ILE A 21 12.90 -4.56 -18.17
C ILE A 21 11.41 -4.44 -18.42
N SER A 22 10.62 -5.35 -17.83
CA SER A 22 9.16 -5.27 -17.91
C SER A 22 8.69 -3.92 -17.36
N ALA A 23 7.92 -3.18 -18.16
CA ALA A 23 7.32 -1.93 -17.72
C ALA A 23 6.37 -2.18 -16.54
N GLN A 24 6.36 -1.27 -15.57
CA GLN A 24 5.49 -1.34 -14.39
C GLN A 24 4.35 -0.33 -14.55
N ALA A 25 3.16 -0.68 -14.07
CA ALA A 25 2.06 0.26 -13.98
C ALA A 25 2.40 1.33 -12.94
N ALA A 26 2.15 2.60 -13.26
CA ALA A 26 2.26 3.64 -12.24
C ALA A 26 1.16 3.44 -11.19
N ILE A 27 1.52 3.33 -9.92
CA ILE A 27 0.52 3.33 -8.86
C ILE A 27 -0.05 4.74 -8.72
N SER A 28 -1.37 4.84 -8.69
CA SER A 28 -2.08 6.08 -8.38
C SER A 28 -3.07 5.88 -7.25
N VAL A 29 -3.17 6.88 -6.37
CA VAL A 29 -4.24 6.95 -5.36
C VAL A 29 -5.54 7.31 -6.07
N VAL A 30 -6.56 6.49 -5.88
CA VAL A 30 -7.89 6.68 -6.46
C VAL A 30 -8.76 7.48 -5.49
N ASN A 31 -8.79 7.06 -4.23
CA ASN A 31 -9.49 7.77 -3.17
C ASN A 31 -8.79 7.56 -1.83
N ALA A 32 -8.98 8.50 -0.91
CA ALA A 32 -8.48 8.42 0.45
C ALA A 32 -9.43 9.14 1.40
N ASP A 33 -9.65 8.53 2.56
CA ASP A 33 -10.45 9.12 3.63
C ASP A 33 -9.93 8.64 4.99
N PHE A 34 -10.43 9.21 6.08
CA PHE A 34 -9.97 8.90 7.42
C PHE A 34 -11.05 9.17 8.47
N SER A 35 -10.87 8.58 9.64
CA SER A 35 -11.64 8.94 10.82
C SER A 35 -10.81 8.74 12.08
N GLY A 36 -10.90 9.72 12.98
CA GLY A 36 -10.40 9.61 14.35
C GLY A 36 -11.58 9.77 15.29
N VAL A 37 -12.00 8.68 15.91
CA VAL A 37 -13.16 8.68 16.80
C VAL A 37 -12.67 8.43 18.22
N PRO A 38 -12.76 9.42 19.12
CA PRO A 38 -12.66 9.17 20.55
C PRO A 38 -14.00 8.62 21.07
N ASP A 39 -13.93 7.73 22.05
CA ASP A 39 -15.07 7.49 22.92
C ASP A 39 -15.13 8.62 23.95
N THR A 40 -16.14 9.47 23.82
CA THR A 40 -16.35 10.60 24.74
C THR A 40 -17.25 10.23 25.91
N GLY A 41 -17.77 9.00 25.96
CA GLY A 41 -18.91 8.66 26.80
C GLY A 41 -20.16 9.49 26.46
N SER A 42 -21.20 9.34 27.28
CA SER A 42 -22.56 9.83 27.04
C SER A 42 -22.67 11.27 26.51
N PRO A 43 -23.35 11.52 25.38
CA PRO A 43 -24.11 10.54 24.60
C PRO A 43 -23.20 9.56 23.86
N ALA A 44 -23.66 8.32 23.69
CA ALA A 44 -22.92 7.23 23.06
C ALA A 44 -22.16 7.71 21.81
N SER A 45 -20.83 7.54 21.80
CA SER A 45 -19.99 7.76 20.62
C SER A 45 -20.35 6.72 19.55
N PRO A 46 -20.14 6.99 18.24
CA PRO A 46 -20.33 5.98 17.18
C PRO A 46 -19.61 4.65 17.45
N LEU A 47 -18.59 4.65 18.31
CA LEU A 47 -17.85 3.46 18.75
C LEU A 47 -18.61 2.53 19.69
N GLU A 48 -19.68 3.00 20.34
CA GLU A 48 -20.57 2.11 21.10
C GLU A 48 -21.43 1.22 20.18
N SER A 49 -21.45 1.52 18.88
CA SER A 49 -21.98 0.61 17.86
C SER A 49 -20.89 -0.38 17.49
N ASN A 50 -20.75 -1.47 18.23
CA ASN A 50 -19.88 -2.57 17.83
C ASN A 50 -20.69 -3.53 16.94
N PRO A 51 -20.36 -3.67 15.63
CA PRO A 51 -19.17 -3.19 14.94
C PRO A 51 -19.27 -1.76 14.38
N TYR A 52 -18.13 -1.06 14.30
CA TYR A 52 -18.07 0.30 13.76
C TYR A 52 -18.12 0.26 12.23
N THR A 53 -19.03 1.03 11.64
CA THR A 53 -19.26 1.06 10.18
C THR A 53 -18.97 2.44 9.60
N PHE A 54 -18.26 2.47 8.48
CA PHE A 54 -17.86 3.65 7.74
C PHE A 54 -18.15 3.45 6.25
N SER A 55 -18.82 4.41 5.60
CA SER A 55 -19.11 4.32 4.17
C SER A 55 -17.94 4.86 3.36
N PHE A 56 -17.39 4.06 2.44
CA PHE A 56 -16.27 4.45 1.60
C PHE A 56 -16.47 4.02 0.15
N ASP A 57 -16.21 4.92 -0.80
CA ASP A 57 -16.16 4.61 -2.23
C ASP A 57 -14.70 4.39 -2.66
N ALA A 58 -14.35 3.15 -2.99
CA ALA A 58 -13.00 2.83 -3.47
C ALA A 58 -12.70 3.46 -4.84
N GLY A 59 -13.71 3.84 -5.62
CA GLY A 59 -13.58 4.38 -6.96
C GLY A 59 -13.45 3.29 -8.03
N ALA A 60 -13.94 3.62 -9.24
CA ALA A 60 -14.16 2.66 -10.33
C ALA A 60 -12.90 1.92 -10.81
N THR A 61 -11.71 2.50 -10.62
CA THR A 61 -10.43 1.96 -11.11
C THR A 61 -9.58 1.31 -10.03
N ALA A 62 -10.06 1.24 -8.78
CA ALA A 62 -9.27 0.67 -7.69
C ALA A 62 -9.04 -0.83 -7.89
N ASP A 63 -7.79 -1.24 -7.75
CA ASP A 63 -7.40 -2.66 -7.69
C ASP A 63 -6.94 -3.08 -6.30
N LYS A 64 -6.78 -2.13 -5.37
CA LYS A 64 -6.47 -2.41 -3.98
C LYS A 64 -7.08 -1.38 -3.04
N LEU A 65 -7.60 -1.84 -1.90
CA LEU A 65 -8.00 -1.01 -0.76
C LEU A 65 -7.11 -1.33 0.43
N ILE A 66 -6.64 -0.31 1.14
CA ILE A 66 -5.68 -0.40 2.24
C ILE A 66 -6.23 0.37 3.44
N VAL A 67 -6.14 -0.21 4.64
CA VAL A 67 -6.59 0.39 5.90
C VAL A 67 -5.45 0.34 6.91
N ALA A 68 -5.09 1.50 7.45
CA ALA A 68 -4.18 1.62 8.59
C ALA A 68 -5.02 1.90 9.84
N LEU A 69 -4.85 1.11 10.91
CA LEU A 69 -5.66 1.22 12.12
C LEU A 69 -4.79 1.38 13.37
N SER A 70 -5.11 2.37 14.19
CA SER A 70 -4.59 2.54 15.54
C SER A 70 -5.72 2.61 16.56
N SER A 71 -5.41 2.30 17.81
CA SER A 71 -6.38 2.35 18.92
C SER A 71 -5.68 2.64 20.25
N GLU A 72 -6.47 2.98 21.27
CA GLU A 72 -5.94 3.22 22.62
C GLU A 72 -5.18 2.04 23.21
N LEU A 73 -5.75 0.84 23.14
CA LEU A 73 -5.26 -0.28 23.94
C LEU A 73 -4.39 -1.21 23.13
N SER A 74 -3.32 -1.68 23.77
CA SER A 74 -2.58 -2.85 23.31
C SER A 74 -3.44 -4.10 23.57
N GLY A 75 -4.12 -4.59 22.55
CA GLY A 75 -4.90 -5.83 22.58
C GLY A 75 -4.61 -6.70 21.36
N PRO A 76 -5.32 -7.82 21.16
CA PRO A 76 -5.17 -8.65 19.96
C PRO A 76 -5.57 -7.92 18.67
N GLY A 77 -6.18 -6.72 18.78
CA GLY A 77 -6.65 -5.91 17.67
C GLY A 77 -8.05 -6.27 17.22
N PRO A 78 -8.52 -5.71 16.09
CA PRO A 78 -9.81 -6.07 15.53
C PRO A 78 -9.83 -7.54 15.16
N THR A 79 -10.96 -8.20 15.43
CA THR A 79 -11.14 -9.61 15.07
C THR A 79 -11.21 -9.76 13.55
N VAL A 80 -11.91 -8.84 12.89
CA VAL A 80 -12.10 -8.79 11.44
C VAL A 80 -12.28 -7.32 11.01
N ILE A 81 -11.69 -6.95 9.87
CA ILE A 81 -12.10 -5.75 9.12
C ILE A 81 -12.69 -6.24 7.80
N THR A 82 -13.87 -5.77 7.41
CA THR A 82 -14.48 -6.11 6.12
C THR A 82 -14.79 -4.89 5.30
N TYR A 83 -14.71 -4.99 3.97
CA TYR A 83 -15.25 -4.01 3.03
C TYR A 83 -16.24 -4.69 2.10
N ASN A 84 -17.48 -4.18 2.04
CA ASN A 84 -18.58 -4.81 1.32
C ASN A 84 -18.75 -6.30 1.68
N ASN A 85 -18.69 -6.61 2.99
CA ASN A 85 -18.74 -7.98 3.55
C ASN A 85 -17.58 -8.91 3.15
N VAL A 86 -16.52 -8.40 2.52
CA VAL A 86 -15.30 -9.17 2.22
C VAL A 86 -14.23 -8.83 3.24
N ALA A 87 -13.68 -9.85 3.90
CA ALA A 87 -12.63 -9.65 4.88
C ALA A 87 -11.33 -9.11 4.23
N LEU A 88 -10.75 -8.09 4.87
CA LEU A 88 -9.42 -7.62 4.54
C LEU A 88 -8.38 -8.59 5.12
N THR A 89 -7.28 -8.72 4.40
CA THR A 89 -6.11 -9.49 4.83
C THR A 89 -5.20 -8.61 5.69
N PRO A 90 -4.82 -9.04 6.91
CA PRO A 90 -3.82 -8.32 7.70
C PRO A 90 -2.45 -8.41 7.05
N VAL A 91 -1.73 -7.30 7.00
CA VAL A 91 -0.33 -7.29 6.55
C VAL A 91 0.54 -7.88 7.64
N THR A 92 1.19 -9.00 7.31
CA THR A 92 2.11 -9.68 8.24
C THR A 92 3.22 -8.73 8.68
N GLY A 93 3.52 -8.73 9.98
CA GLY A 93 4.59 -7.91 10.55
C GLY A 93 4.21 -6.45 10.80
N THR A 94 2.93 -6.06 10.70
CA THR A 94 2.49 -4.68 10.99
C THR A 94 1.70 -4.53 12.30
N ILE A 95 1.22 -5.64 12.89
CA ILE A 95 0.40 -5.63 14.10
C ILE A 95 1.29 -5.60 15.33
N ASN A 96 1.24 -4.53 16.13
CA ASN A 96 1.91 -4.46 17.42
C ASN A 96 1.35 -3.34 18.31
N GLY A 97 0.94 -3.68 19.53
CA GLY A 97 0.57 -2.70 20.54
C GLY A 97 -0.58 -1.80 20.08
N LYS A 98 -0.35 -0.48 20.06
CA LYS A 98 -1.36 0.53 19.67
C LYS A 98 -1.52 0.69 18.16
N ALA A 99 -0.48 0.33 17.39
CA ALA A 99 -0.59 0.18 15.95
C ALA A 99 -1.26 -1.17 15.67
N GLN A 100 -2.59 -1.15 15.51
CA GLN A 100 -3.41 -2.35 15.30
C GLN A 100 -3.19 -3.02 13.94
N GLY A 101 -2.38 -2.40 13.10
CA GLY A 101 -1.86 -2.98 11.89
C GLY A 101 -2.26 -2.21 10.64
N ILE A 102 -1.84 -2.79 9.52
CA ILE A 102 -2.25 -2.41 8.18
C ILE A 102 -2.97 -3.62 7.58
N PHE A 103 -4.07 -3.37 6.89
CA PHE A 103 -4.93 -4.38 6.27
C PHE A 103 -5.15 -4.02 4.81
N TYR A 104 -5.38 -5.01 3.96
CA TYR A 104 -5.62 -4.77 2.54
C TYR A 104 -6.67 -5.70 1.96
N LEU A 105 -7.30 -5.26 0.87
CA LEU A 105 -8.16 -6.07 0.02
C LEU A 105 -7.74 -5.88 -1.43
N ASP A 106 -7.37 -6.96 -2.09
CA ASP A 106 -7.20 -6.99 -3.55
C ASP A 106 -8.57 -7.00 -4.24
N ALA A 107 -8.68 -6.29 -5.36
CA ALA A 107 -9.90 -6.14 -6.15
C ALA A 107 -11.12 -5.76 -5.28
N PRO A 108 -11.11 -4.59 -4.61
CA PRO A 108 -12.22 -4.14 -3.80
C PRO A 108 -13.49 -3.94 -4.64
N PHE A 109 -14.64 -3.84 -3.99
CA PHE A 109 -15.87 -3.42 -4.67
C PHE A 109 -15.69 -2.00 -5.25
N THR A 110 -16.00 -1.82 -6.53
CA THR A 110 -15.82 -0.55 -7.27
C THR A 110 -17.13 0.02 -7.83
N GLY A 111 -18.29 -0.52 -7.40
CA GLY A 111 -19.61 -0.10 -7.85
C GLY A 111 -20.18 1.13 -7.14
N GLY A 112 -19.35 1.91 -6.44
CA GLY A 112 -19.72 3.05 -5.61
C GLY A 112 -19.39 2.83 -4.13
N ALA A 113 -19.99 3.66 -3.26
CA ALA A 113 -19.80 3.56 -1.82
C ALA A 113 -20.28 2.22 -1.26
N ALA A 114 -19.48 1.63 -0.38
CA ALA A 114 -19.81 0.42 0.36
C ALA A 114 -19.32 0.51 1.81
N ASP A 115 -19.82 -0.40 2.64
CA ASP A 115 -19.52 -0.41 4.07
C ASP A 115 -18.13 -1.00 4.34
N LEU A 116 -17.28 -0.21 4.98
CA LEU A 116 -16.12 -0.65 5.73
C LEU A 116 -16.53 -0.87 7.18
N VAL A 117 -16.37 -2.10 7.65
CA VAL A 117 -16.76 -2.52 9.00
C VAL A 117 -15.52 -2.93 9.77
N ILE A 118 -15.30 -2.29 10.92
CA ILE A 118 -14.24 -2.62 11.86
C ILE A 118 -14.90 -3.34 13.04
N ASP A 119 -14.72 -4.66 13.10
CA ASP A 119 -15.23 -5.48 14.19
C ASP A 119 -14.29 -5.38 15.40
N MET A 120 -14.79 -4.75 16.46
CA MET A 120 -14.05 -4.50 17.68
C MET A 120 -14.46 -5.46 18.81
N THR A 121 -15.19 -6.53 18.53
CA THR A 121 -15.54 -7.57 19.52
C THR A 121 -14.33 -8.21 20.20
N GLY A 122 -13.17 -8.20 19.53
CA GLY A 122 -11.90 -8.68 20.08
C GLY A 122 -11.23 -7.72 21.08
N PHE A 123 -11.73 -6.50 21.23
CA PHE A 123 -11.19 -5.53 22.18
C PHE A 123 -11.84 -5.72 23.56
N ASN A 124 -11.01 -5.78 24.60
CA ASN A 124 -11.50 -5.85 25.98
C ASN A 124 -12.22 -4.55 26.40
N VAL A 125 -11.75 -3.41 25.88
CA VAL A 125 -12.31 -2.07 26.04
C VAL A 125 -11.99 -1.29 24.76
N VAL A 126 -12.92 -0.47 24.27
CA VAL A 126 -12.71 0.41 23.11
C VAL A 126 -12.96 1.85 23.55
N ASN A 127 -11.91 2.60 23.92
CA ASN A 127 -12.09 4.03 24.21
C ASN A 127 -11.78 4.93 23.00
N GLY A 128 -11.37 4.36 21.86
CA GLY A 128 -11.13 5.12 20.64
C GLY A 128 -10.33 4.37 19.58
N ILE A 129 -10.55 4.77 18.33
CA ILE A 129 -9.80 4.31 17.17
C ILE A 129 -9.42 5.48 16.28
N GLY A 130 -8.28 5.34 15.60
CA GLY A 130 -7.94 6.18 14.46
C GLY A 130 -7.66 5.28 13.27
N PHE A 131 -8.20 5.62 12.11
CA PHE A 131 -7.88 4.89 10.89
C PHE A 131 -7.79 5.81 9.67
N GLY A 132 -6.96 5.37 8.73
CA GLY A 132 -6.90 5.91 7.38
C GLY A 132 -7.25 4.81 6.39
N VAL A 133 -8.03 5.15 5.37
CA VAL A 133 -8.40 4.27 4.26
C VAL A 133 -7.87 4.88 2.98
N THR A 134 -7.30 4.05 2.11
CA THR A 134 -6.86 4.47 0.79
C THR A 134 -7.14 3.38 -0.22
N SER A 135 -7.71 3.75 -1.36
CA SER A 135 -7.77 2.89 -2.54
C SER A 135 -6.75 3.33 -3.57
N ILE A 136 -6.09 2.37 -4.21
CA ILE A 136 -5.09 2.59 -5.24
C ILE A 136 -5.41 1.76 -6.49
N SER A 137 -4.81 2.17 -7.60
CA SER A 137 -4.81 1.45 -8.87
C SER A 137 -3.40 1.27 -9.39
N GLY A 138 -3.18 0.26 -10.23
CA GLY A 138 -1.88 -0.11 -10.78
C GLY A 138 -1.08 -1.05 -9.88
N SER A 139 -1.64 -1.57 -8.78
CA SER A 139 -0.89 -2.39 -7.82
C SER A 139 -0.95 -3.89 -8.14
N ALA A 140 0.13 -4.61 -7.86
CA ALA A 140 0.14 -6.07 -7.89
C ALA A 140 -0.73 -6.64 -6.76
N SER A 141 -1.23 -7.87 -6.93
CA SER A 141 -1.93 -8.58 -5.83
C SER A 141 -0.97 -8.84 -4.67
N GLY A 142 -1.51 -8.77 -3.45
CA GLY A 142 -0.77 -9.02 -2.22
C GLY A 142 -0.01 -7.81 -1.70
N VAL A 143 0.96 -8.08 -0.84
CA VAL A 143 1.84 -7.11 -0.19
C VAL A 143 3.27 -7.45 -0.57
N ASP A 144 4.10 -6.43 -0.76
CA ASP A 144 5.53 -6.60 -1.00
C ASP A 144 6.25 -6.92 0.32
N VAL A 145 6.18 -5.98 1.27
CA VAL A 145 6.83 -6.11 2.58
C VAL A 145 6.05 -5.35 3.64
N GLY A 146 5.98 -5.91 4.85
CA GLY A 146 5.46 -5.24 6.05
C GLY A 146 6.49 -5.27 7.17
N ASN A 147 6.55 -4.21 7.98
CA ASN A 147 7.39 -4.18 9.17
C ASN A 147 6.80 -3.32 10.29
N VAL A 148 7.21 -3.59 11.52
CA VAL A 148 6.80 -2.88 12.73
C VAL A 148 7.97 -2.76 13.69
N SER A 149 8.06 -1.64 14.39
CA SER A 149 9.03 -1.43 15.44
C SER A 149 8.41 -0.68 16.61
N ALA A 150 8.88 -0.99 17.81
CA ALA A 150 8.70 -0.09 18.94
C ALA A 150 9.50 1.20 18.67
N GLY A 151 8.94 2.34 19.10
CA GLY A 151 9.52 3.65 18.88
C GLY A 151 8.87 4.41 17.72
N LEU A 152 9.51 5.52 17.34
CA LEU A 152 9.01 6.48 16.34
C LEU A 152 9.26 6.03 14.90
N SER A 153 10.16 5.08 14.70
CA SER A 153 10.66 4.72 13.37
C SER A 153 10.55 3.24 13.10
N THR A 154 10.24 2.91 11.85
CA THR A 154 10.39 1.57 11.28
C THR A 154 11.07 1.67 9.92
N SER A 155 11.64 0.57 9.45
CA SER A 155 12.30 0.52 8.13
C SER A 155 11.75 -0.64 7.32
N LEU A 156 11.57 -0.44 6.03
CA LEU A 156 11.27 -1.50 5.07
C LEU A 156 12.07 -1.28 3.79
N THR A 157 12.20 -2.32 2.97
CA THR A 157 12.91 -2.26 1.70
C THR A 157 11.96 -2.77 0.62
N PRO A 158 11.25 -1.89 -0.11
CA PRO A 158 10.42 -2.30 -1.23
C PRO A 158 11.28 -3.03 -2.26
N SER A 159 10.75 -4.09 -2.83
CA SER A 159 11.45 -4.90 -3.83
C SER A 159 11.39 -4.29 -5.23
N VAL A 160 10.42 -3.40 -5.48
CA VAL A 160 10.15 -2.79 -6.78
C VAL A 160 10.10 -1.27 -6.65
N ALA A 161 10.59 -0.56 -7.66
CA ALA A 161 10.48 0.89 -7.72
C ALA A 161 9.02 1.31 -7.94
N ASP A 162 8.73 2.59 -7.75
CA ASP A 162 7.37 3.14 -7.85
C ASP A 162 6.35 2.45 -6.92
N SER A 163 6.83 1.87 -5.82
CA SER A 163 5.98 1.23 -4.82
C SER A 163 5.16 2.27 -4.05
N PHE A 164 4.01 1.84 -3.56
CA PHE A 164 3.18 2.60 -2.64
C PHE A 164 3.42 2.10 -1.22
N VAL A 165 3.60 3.02 -0.27
CA VAL A 165 3.86 2.71 1.13
C VAL A 165 2.77 3.31 2.00
N MET A 166 2.13 2.49 2.82
CA MET A 166 1.24 2.90 3.90
C MET A 166 2.00 2.83 5.22
N SER A 167 1.84 3.82 6.09
CA SER A 167 2.40 3.83 7.44
C SER A 167 1.35 4.18 8.49
N ASN A 168 1.57 3.65 9.69
CA ASN A 168 0.70 3.81 10.85
C ASN A 168 1.54 4.01 12.11
N TYR A 169 1.02 4.80 13.04
CA TYR A 169 1.66 5.14 14.29
C TYR A 169 0.64 5.21 15.42
N GLY A 170 1.00 4.67 16.58
CA GLY A 170 0.24 4.80 17.83
C GLY A 170 1.14 5.11 19.02
N SER A 171 0.66 5.91 19.98
CA SER A 171 1.42 6.35 21.16
C SER A 171 0.52 6.72 22.35
N ASN A 172 1.13 7.03 23.49
CA ASN A 172 0.47 7.52 24.70
C ASN A 172 1.15 8.79 25.24
N ALA A 173 1.45 9.74 24.36
CA ALA A 173 2.09 11.01 24.69
C ALA A 173 1.06 12.08 25.09
N GLY A 174 -0.18 11.97 24.64
CA GLY A 174 -1.24 12.96 24.88
C GLY A 174 -1.09 14.23 24.05
N ASN A 175 -0.52 14.11 22.85
CA ASN A 175 -0.34 15.20 21.89
C ASN A 175 -0.33 14.70 20.44
N VAL A 176 -0.58 15.61 19.50
CA VAL A 176 -0.77 15.23 18.09
C VAL A 176 0.57 14.79 17.46
N PRO A 177 0.68 13.56 16.94
CA PRO A 177 1.86 13.13 16.19
C PRO A 177 1.95 13.87 14.85
N THR A 178 3.15 14.03 14.33
CA THR A 178 3.41 14.57 12.99
C THR A 178 3.80 13.44 12.05
N VAL A 179 3.21 13.42 10.86
CA VAL A 179 3.52 12.40 9.84
C VAL A 179 4.93 12.61 9.26
N PRO A 180 5.59 11.55 8.76
CA PRO A 180 6.92 11.67 8.18
C PRO A 180 6.95 12.65 7.00
N SER A 181 8.08 13.35 6.83
CA SER A 181 8.25 14.29 5.71
C SER A 181 8.07 13.61 4.36
N GLY A 182 7.47 14.32 3.40
CA GLY A 182 7.16 13.81 2.07
C GLY A 182 5.96 12.87 2.00
N HIS A 183 5.42 12.40 3.13
CA HIS A 183 4.22 11.58 3.13
C HIS A 183 2.96 12.45 3.06
N THR A 184 1.93 11.93 2.42
CA THR A 184 0.58 12.49 2.51
C THR A 184 -0.08 11.99 3.80
N GLN A 185 -0.49 12.93 4.65
CA GLN A 185 -1.26 12.65 5.85
C GLN A 185 -2.64 12.09 5.49
N LEU A 186 -3.00 10.95 6.07
CA LEU A 186 -4.40 10.51 6.12
C LEU A 186 -5.06 11.09 7.36
N TYR A 187 -4.47 10.86 8.53
CA TYR A 187 -4.91 11.52 9.75
C TYR A 187 -3.77 11.64 10.76
N THR A 188 -3.95 12.58 11.68
CA THR A 188 -3.21 12.67 12.94
C THR A 188 -4.18 13.08 14.02
N SER A 189 -4.17 12.38 15.16
CA SER A 189 -4.96 12.73 16.33
C SER A 189 -4.12 12.55 17.58
N GLY A 190 -4.19 13.53 18.47
CA GLY A 190 -3.67 13.42 19.84
C GLY A 190 -4.69 12.84 20.83
N ASN A 191 -5.82 12.33 20.32
CA ASN A 191 -6.83 11.66 21.13
C ASN A 191 -7.64 10.66 20.27
N ILE A 192 -7.27 9.38 20.35
CA ILE A 192 -8.03 8.22 19.86
C ILE A 192 -8.41 7.33 21.05
N GLY A 193 -9.01 7.97 22.06
CA GLY A 193 -9.28 7.37 23.36
C GLY A 193 -8.03 7.43 24.22
N SER A 194 -7.68 8.58 24.78
CA SER A 194 -6.49 8.78 25.64
C SER A 194 -5.11 8.46 25.03
N ALA A 195 -5.05 7.87 23.83
CA ALA A 195 -3.86 7.61 23.05
C ALA A 195 -3.78 8.55 21.85
N ASP A 196 -2.63 8.53 21.19
CA ASP A 196 -2.40 9.28 19.96
C ASP A 196 -2.28 8.31 18.79
N GLY A 197 -2.69 8.75 17.61
CA GLY A 197 -2.62 7.94 16.41
C GLY A 197 -2.36 8.78 15.17
N ALA A 198 -1.70 8.19 14.18
CA ALA A 198 -1.51 8.81 12.89
C ALA A 198 -1.34 7.77 11.79
N ALA A 199 -1.84 8.08 10.59
CA ALA A 199 -1.56 7.29 9.39
C ALA A 199 -1.21 8.22 8.22
N ALA A 200 -0.36 7.72 7.34
CA ALA A 200 0.11 8.45 6.18
C ALA A 200 0.49 7.47 5.07
N TYR A 201 0.63 7.99 3.85
CA TYR A 201 1.18 7.21 2.75
C TYR A 201 2.24 7.97 1.97
N LEU A 202 3.07 7.23 1.24
CA LEU A 202 4.05 7.74 0.29
C LEU A 202 3.93 6.94 -1.01
N ASN A 203 3.88 7.64 -2.14
CA ASN A 203 3.82 7.02 -3.47
C ASN A 203 5.13 7.24 -4.23
N GLY A 204 5.44 6.38 -5.19
CA GLY A 204 6.64 6.52 -6.02
C GLY A 204 7.92 6.14 -5.27
N VAL A 205 7.85 5.17 -4.35
CA VAL A 205 9.00 4.77 -3.53
C VAL A 205 9.96 3.92 -4.34
N ALA A 206 11.25 4.23 -4.26
CA ALA A 206 12.31 3.46 -4.90
C ALA A 206 12.47 2.06 -4.29
N ALA A 207 13.03 1.12 -5.07
CA ALA A 207 13.44 -0.20 -4.59
C ALA A 207 14.71 -0.12 -3.73
N ALA A 208 14.61 0.49 -2.55
CA ALA A 208 15.72 0.77 -1.66
C ALA A 208 15.25 0.83 -0.20
N PRO A 209 16.16 0.71 0.79
CA PRO A 209 15.80 0.90 2.19
C PRO A 209 15.14 2.25 2.42
N LEU A 210 13.93 2.22 2.96
CA LEU A 210 13.15 3.39 3.38
C LEU A 210 12.99 3.34 4.90
N THR A 211 13.37 4.43 5.57
CA THR A 211 13.08 4.63 7.00
C THR A 211 11.96 5.63 7.14
N ILE A 212 10.94 5.23 7.89
CA ILE A 212 9.72 6.00 8.12
C ILE A 212 9.75 6.42 9.57
N THR A 213 9.75 7.73 9.82
CA THR A 213 9.89 8.30 11.17
C THR A 213 8.77 9.29 11.41
N TYR A 214 7.91 8.97 12.38
CA TYR A 214 6.97 9.94 12.94
C TYR A 214 7.68 10.84 13.93
N ASP A 215 7.16 12.04 14.14
CA ASP A 215 7.63 12.93 15.20
C ASP A 215 6.51 13.14 16.23
N GLN A 216 6.89 13.19 17.50
CA GLN A 216 5.98 13.43 18.61
C GLN A 216 6.76 13.88 19.84
N ALA A 217 6.22 14.84 20.59
CA ALA A 217 6.84 15.27 21.84
C ALA A 217 6.56 14.25 22.96
N GLY A 218 7.61 13.79 23.65
CA GLY A 218 7.46 12.88 24.81
C GLY A 218 6.71 11.57 24.51
N PRO A 219 7.04 10.83 23.43
CA PRO A 219 6.33 9.61 23.06
C PRO A 219 6.49 8.53 24.14
N SER A 220 5.42 7.76 24.36
CA SER A 220 5.39 6.69 25.37
C SER A 220 4.62 5.49 24.87
N GLY A 221 5.20 4.30 25.03
CA GLY A 221 4.60 3.04 24.56
C GLY A 221 4.30 3.06 23.06
N ASN A 222 5.09 3.79 22.28
CA ASN A 222 4.81 4.09 20.89
C ASN A 222 5.30 3.00 19.94
N VAL A 223 4.58 2.86 18.83
CA VAL A 223 4.82 1.85 17.80
C VAL A 223 4.62 2.47 16.43
N THR A 224 5.53 2.18 15.52
CA THR A 224 5.41 2.54 14.10
C THR A 224 5.37 1.28 13.25
N ALA A 225 4.37 1.19 12.37
CA ALA A 225 4.20 0.12 11.40
C ALA A 225 4.17 0.68 9.97
N ALA A 226 4.62 -0.11 9.01
CA ALA A 226 4.55 0.25 7.60
C ALA A 226 4.44 -0.97 6.69
N ALA A 227 3.83 -0.77 5.53
CA ALA A 227 3.66 -1.79 4.49
C ALA A 227 3.89 -1.17 3.11
N ALA A 228 4.58 -1.90 2.24
CA ALA A 228 4.79 -1.54 0.85
C ALA A 228 3.97 -2.45 -0.08
N PHE A 229 3.51 -1.87 -1.18
CA PHE A 229 2.73 -2.52 -2.23
C PHE A 229 3.38 -2.22 -3.57
N SER A 230 3.79 -3.27 -4.28
CA SER A 230 4.47 -3.14 -5.56
C SER A 230 3.50 -2.78 -6.68
N PRO A 231 3.98 -2.09 -7.73
CA PRO A 231 3.21 -1.92 -8.96
C PRO A 231 3.02 -3.27 -9.66
N SER A 232 1.92 -3.38 -10.41
CA SER A 232 1.67 -4.52 -11.29
C SER A 232 2.59 -4.44 -12.51
N ALA A 233 3.06 -5.61 -12.96
CA ALA A 233 3.79 -5.70 -14.22
C ALA A 233 2.83 -5.46 -15.38
N ILE A 234 3.21 -4.60 -16.32
CA ILE A 234 2.50 -4.44 -17.59
C ILE A 234 2.90 -5.63 -18.47
N PRO A 235 1.96 -6.47 -18.93
CA PRO A 235 2.28 -7.57 -19.83
C PRO A 235 3.00 -7.04 -21.08
N GLU A 236 4.20 -7.57 -21.35
CA GLU A 236 4.91 -7.31 -22.58
C GLU A 236 4.03 -7.72 -23.78
N PRO A 237 4.01 -6.97 -24.89
CA PRO A 237 3.45 -7.48 -26.12
C PRO A 237 4.22 -8.76 -26.49
N SER A 238 3.52 -9.90 -26.58
CA SER A 238 4.15 -11.19 -26.84
C SER A 238 5.13 -11.10 -28.01
N SER A 239 6.30 -11.73 -27.89
CA SER A 239 7.32 -11.73 -28.96
C SER A 239 6.77 -12.24 -30.30
N ALA A 240 5.69 -13.03 -30.29
CA ALA A 240 4.94 -13.44 -31.47
C ALA A 240 4.29 -12.27 -32.22
N ALA A 241 3.77 -11.26 -31.53
CA ALA A 241 3.22 -10.05 -32.14
C ALA A 241 4.32 -9.19 -32.79
N LEU A 242 5.48 -9.09 -32.13
CA LEU A 242 6.63 -8.34 -32.65
C LEU A 242 7.29 -9.03 -33.85
N LEU A 243 7.41 -10.36 -33.82
CA LEU A 243 7.86 -11.17 -34.96
C LEU A 243 6.86 -11.11 -36.11
N GLY A 244 5.57 -11.14 -35.84
CA GLY A 244 4.51 -10.98 -36.85
C GLY A 244 4.60 -9.63 -37.58
N LEU A 245 4.80 -8.53 -36.84
CA LEU A 245 5.04 -7.20 -37.40
C LEU A 245 6.35 -7.11 -38.20
N GLY A 246 7.43 -7.70 -37.68
CA GLY A 246 8.72 -7.77 -38.37
C GLY A 246 8.65 -8.54 -39.70
N VAL A 247 7.96 -9.68 -39.71
CA VAL A 247 7.71 -10.48 -40.92
C VAL A 247 6.82 -9.73 -41.90
N LEU A 248 5.78 -9.04 -41.43
CA LEU A 248 4.87 -8.27 -42.29
C LEU A 248 5.56 -7.06 -42.93
N ALA A 249 6.42 -6.36 -42.17
CA ALA A 249 7.24 -5.27 -42.69
C ALA A 249 8.27 -5.75 -43.72
N LEU A 250 8.85 -6.94 -43.51
CA LEU A 250 9.79 -7.55 -44.45
C LEU A 250 9.10 -8.02 -45.75
N ILE A 251 7.89 -8.59 -45.64
CA ILE A 251 7.07 -8.97 -46.80
C ILE A 251 6.66 -7.74 -47.60
N ARG A 252 6.28 -6.64 -46.93
CA ARG A 252 5.92 -5.38 -47.61
C ARG A 252 7.12 -4.77 -48.35
N ARG A 253 8.32 -4.82 -47.76
CA ARG A 253 9.56 -4.33 -48.39
C ARG A 253 10.01 -5.15 -49.61
N ARG A 254 9.66 -6.44 -49.67
CA ARG A 254 9.97 -7.30 -50.84
C ARG A 254 8.97 -7.16 -52.00
N ARG A 255 7.86 -6.44 -51.81
CA ARG A 255 6.80 -6.25 -52.80
C ARG A 255 6.78 -4.84 -53.42
N GLN A 256 7.73 -3.98 -53.02
CA GLN A 256 8.04 -2.72 -53.72
C GLN A 256 9.31 -2.92 -54.54
#